data_AF-A0A7Y0S269-F1
#
_entry.id   AF-A0A7Y0S269-F1
#
_cell.length_a   1.000
_cell.length_b   1.000
_cell.length_c   1.000
_cell.angle_alpha   90.00
_cell.angle_beta   90.00
_cell.angle_gamma   90.00
#
_symmetry.space_group_name_H-M   'P 1'
#
loop_
_entity.id
_entity.type
_entity.pdbx_description
1 polymer ?
#
loop_
_entity_poly.entity_id
_entity_poly.type
_entity_poly.pdbx_seq_one_letter_code
_entity_poly.pdbx_strand_id
1 'polypeptide(L)' 'LLPGIESVFLTPEEEFAFLSSTIVREVAIHGGSLEQFVPAAVANAIEKKVNERQ' A
#
# COMPACT_ATOMS: atom_id res chain seq x y z
N LEU A 1 27.85 -6.63 3.28
CA LEU A 1 27.10 -6.09 4.43
C LEU A 1 27.67 -4.72 4.75
N LEU A 2 26.85 -3.68 4.91
CA LEU A 2 27.31 -2.33 5.24
C LEU A 2 27.73 -2.30 6.72
N PRO A 3 29.01 -2.02 7.04
CA PRO A 3 29.47 -1.98 8.42
C PRO A 3 28.74 -0.89 9.21
N GLY A 4 28.29 -1.19 10.42
CA GLY A 4 27.61 -0.24 11.31
C GLY A 4 26.10 -0.08 11.07
N ILE A 5 25.50 -0.86 10.16
CA ILE A 5 24.05 -0.92 9.98
C ILE A 5 23.54 -2.28 10.45
N GLU A 6 22.51 -2.24 11.31
CA GLU A 6 21.76 -3.42 11.72
C GLU A 6 20.34 -3.37 11.14
N SER A 7 19.82 -4.53 10.73
CA SER A 7 18.44 -4.67 10.25
C SER A 7 17.61 -5.35 11.32
N VAL A 8 16.50 -4.72 11.69
CA VAL A 8 15.49 -5.31 12.58
C VAL A 8 14.31 -5.73 11.73
N PHE A 9 13.84 -6.96 11.95
CA PHE A 9 12.66 -7.49 11.28
C PHE A 9 11.48 -7.46 12.25
N LEU A 10 10.32 -7.03 11.75
CA LEU A 10 9.07 -6.96 12.49
C LEU A 10 8.02 -7.80 11.77
N THR A 11 7.22 -8.52 12.54
CA THR A 11 6.05 -9.23 12.03
C THR A 11 4.87 -8.26 12.01
N PRO A 12 4.10 -8.17 10.91
CA PRO A 12 2.88 -7.37 10.90
C PRO A 12 1.83 -7.99 11.81
N GLU A 13 0.84 -7.19 12.19
CA GLU A 13 -0.40 -7.74 12.76
C GLU A 13 -1.13 -8.61 11.74
N GLU A 14 -1.90 -9.59 12.21
CA GLU A 14 -2.54 -10.61 11.36
C GLU A 14 -3.44 -9.99 10.29
N GLU A 15 -4.15 -8.91 10.62
CA GLU A 15 -5.02 -8.20 9.69
C GLU A 15 -4.28 -7.58 8.49
N PHE A 16 -2.96 -7.33 8.61
CA PHE A 16 -2.13 -6.77 7.55
C PHE A 16 -1.20 -7.79 6.88
N ALA A 17 -1.24 -9.07 7.29
CA ALA A 17 -0.31 -10.09 6.81
C ALA A 17 -0.35 -10.30 5.28
N PHE A 18 -1.47 -10.01 4.65
CA PHE A 18 -1.67 -10.16 3.20
C PHE A 18 -1.72 -8.82 2.44
N LEU A 19 -1.60 -7.69 3.15
CA LEU A 19 -1.65 -6.38 2.53
C LEU A 19 -0.33 -6.08 1.81
N SER A 20 -0.40 -5.74 0.53
CA SER A 20 0.76 -5.31 -0.26
C SER A 20 0.43 -4.11 -1.13
N SER A 21 1.44 -3.28 -1.40
CA SER A 21 1.29 -2.13 -2.31
C SER A 21 0.84 -2.54 -3.71
N THR A 22 1.19 -3.75 -4.16
CA THR A 22 0.77 -4.28 -5.46
C THR A 22 -0.74 -4.53 -5.48
N ILE A 23 -1.29 -5.20 -4.46
CA ILE A 23 -2.73 -5.48 -4.37
C ILE A 23 -3.54 -4.18 -4.28
N VAL A 24 -3.11 -3.23 -3.43
CA VAL A 24 -3.79 -1.92 -3.30
C VAL A 24 -3.87 -1.19 -4.65
N ARG A 25 -2.80 -1.23 -5.45
CA ARG A 25 -2.78 -0.60 -6.78
C ARG A 25 -3.68 -1.32 -7.78
N GLU A 26 -3.69 -2.65 -7.76
CA GLU A 26 -4.57 -3.46 -8.62
C GLU A 26 -6.04 -3.16 -8.34
N VAL A 27 -6.44 -3.12 -7.06
CA VAL A 27 -7.80 -2.76 -6.65
C VAL A 27 -8.18 -1.37 -7.21
N ALA A 28 -7.29 -0.38 -7.05
CA ALA A 28 -7.53 0.97 -7.54
C ALA A 28 -7.69 1.05 -9.07
N ILE A 29 -6.82 0.37 -9.82
CA ILE A 29 -6.86 0.37 -11.30
C ILE A 29 -8.15 -0.26 -11.83
N HIS A 30 -8.70 -1.23 -11.10
CA HIS A 30 -9.95 -1.89 -11.44
C HIS A 30 -11.19 -1.23 -10.81
N GLY A 31 -11.05 -0.04 -10.21
CA GLY A 31 -12.17 0.74 -9.66
C GLY A 31 -12.73 0.24 -8.33
N GLY A 32 -11.98 -0.56 -7.59
CA GLY A 32 -12.35 -0.98 -6.23
C GLY A 32 -12.04 0.09 -5.17
N SER A 33 -12.75 0.04 -4.04
CA SER A 33 -12.54 0.96 -2.90
C SER A 33 -11.28 0.63 -2.10
N LEU A 34 -10.60 1.67 -1.61
CA LEU A 34 -9.35 1.57 -0.84
C LEU A 34 -9.48 1.92 0.65
N GLU A 35 -10.66 2.34 1.11
CA GLU A 35 -10.88 2.95 2.43
C GLU A 35 -10.50 2.03 3.61
N GLN A 36 -10.55 0.71 3.42
CA GLN A 36 -10.20 -0.29 4.45
C GLN A 36 -8.74 -0.74 4.40
N PHE A 37 -7.99 -0.35 3.36
CA PHE A 37 -6.63 -0.84 3.13
C PHE A 37 -5.58 0.22 3.39
N VAL A 38 -5.94 1.50 3.30
CA VAL A 38 -5.00 2.62 3.44
C VAL A 38 -5.67 3.82 4.10
N PRO A 39 -4.89 4.71 4.74
CA PRO A 39 -5.40 5.99 5.21
C PRO A 39 -6.01 6.82 4.08
N ALA A 40 -7.02 7.64 4.40
CA ALA A 40 -7.75 8.46 3.42
C ALA A 40 -6.85 9.33 2.53
N ALA A 41 -5.78 9.91 3.09
CA ALA A 41 -4.83 10.71 2.32
C ALA A 41 -4.14 9.90 1.21
N VAL A 42 -3.88 8.61 1.45
CA VAL A 42 -3.27 7.70 0.48
C VAL A 42 -4.29 7.25 -0.55
N ALA A 43 -5.52 6.92 -0.14
CA ALA A 43 -6.61 6.59 -1.06
C ALA A 43 -6.83 7.70 -2.10
N ASN A 44 -7.00 8.94 -1.63
CA ASN A 44 -7.17 10.12 -2.48
C ASN A 44 -6.00 10.32 -3.46
N ALA A 45 -4.77 10.11 -3.00
CA ALA A 45 -3.58 10.25 -3.83
C ALA A 45 -3.50 9.15 -4.91
N ILE A 46 -3.90 7.92 -4.57
CA ILE A 46 -3.94 6.80 -5.53
C ILE A 46 -5.04 7.03 -6.56
N GLU A 47 -6.25 7.40 -6.15
CA GLU A 47 -7.36 7.70 -7.05
C GLU A 47 -7.01 8.80 -8.05
N LYS A 48 -6.45 9.92 -7.57
CA LYS A 48 -5.97 11.00 -8.44
C LYS A 48 -4.98 10.49 -9.48
N LYS A 49 -4.02 9.67 -9.05
CA LYS A 49 -2.96 9.13 -9.92
C LYS A 49 -3.49 8.12 -10.95
N VAL A 50 -4.49 7.33 -10.59
CA VAL A 50 -5.14 6.39 -11.52
C VAL A 50 -5.92 7.17 -12.58
N ASN A 51 -6.68 8.18 -12.18
CA ASN A 51 -7.46 9.02 -13.09
C ASN A 51 -6.59 9.85 -14.04
N GLU A 52 -5.41 10.33 -13.61
CA GLU A 52 -4.46 11.03 -14.49
C GLU A 52 -3.83 10.13 -15.57
N ARG A 53 -3.91 8.81 -15.42
CA ARG A 53 -3.28 7.82 -16.32
C ARG A 53 -4.27 7.19 -17.31
N GLN A 54 -5.57 7.43 -17.15
CA GLN A 54 -6.65 6.99 -18.03
C GLN A 54 -6.93 8.06 -19.10
#